data_AF-A0A432MGX2-F1
#
_entry.id   AF-A0A432MGX2-F1
#
_cell.length_a   1.000
_cell.length_b   1.000
_cell.length_c   1.000
_cell.angle_alpha   90.00
_cell.angle_beta   90.00
_cell.angle_gamma   90.00
#
_symmetry.space_group_name_H-M   'P 1'
#
loop_
_entity.id
_entity.type
_entity.pdbx_description
1 polymer ?
#
loop_
_entity_poly.entity_id
_entity_poly.type
_entity_poly.pdbx_seq_one_letter_code
_entity_poly.pdbx_strand_id
1 'polypeptide(L)'
;MEANAGVPVLPLLLWGTPPGLELILRQDGVPFETVVEPLPIVLQRGKFVLVDARSGVSAHGLPLAPCQEAIDIDRFRREWPFDPFAALVDNRASRFGWRVAGEELTERVSIRDKGAIRRRLLAQLRAELARRGGIWARISAFPYPYRGAFNLRLDLDEPIPGDYFRFAEARRPLDDCTTHFVSTAAYGDLADVLADLRRVDTQSHGHFHFVYRDPEANRRNVQRAHDLLEASGFDPVGFAAPQGRWNPGLDGVLESLGYRYSSDFGLGYDDLPFFPWFGGRFSKVLQVPVHPICEGLFLDAGIGDGREIAAHLVRAVRARIDVGEPAFVYGHPERRLARYPEVVAALASEVERYELLWRTTLTEFADWWLWRGRRRWSVSARGPGVFEVAFEEWSDAYHPTLELVRGRHVASLPVLGPRAVLRLDGLSFEGPSRRVDLPAPIAVRRPFSLKAAVRTALDWETVTPLEELDAGSISAMLKKRLRRWRDRPGRAPAPDHPRGSAGRSG
;
A
#
# COMPACT_ATOMS: atom_id res chain seq x y z
N MET A 1 -49.70 6.21 -9.62
CA MET A 1 -49.16 5.18 -8.71
C MET A 1 -47.67 5.43 -8.59
N GLU A 2 -47.25 6.14 -7.55
CA GLU A 2 -45.83 6.23 -7.22
C GLU A 2 -45.38 4.82 -6.80
N ALA A 3 -44.51 4.21 -7.61
CA ALA A 3 -43.86 2.97 -7.22
C ALA A 3 -43.16 3.23 -5.89
N ASN A 4 -43.60 2.54 -4.84
CA ASN A 4 -43.03 2.64 -3.50
C ASN A 4 -41.53 2.34 -3.62
N ALA A 5 -40.72 3.39 -3.68
CA ALA A 5 -39.30 3.27 -3.97
C ALA A 5 -38.68 2.56 -2.77
N GLY A 6 -38.40 1.27 -2.91
CA GLY A 6 -37.79 0.49 -1.85
C GLY A 6 -36.47 1.12 -1.40
N VAL A 7 -36.10 0.86 -0.16
CA VAL A 7 -34.81 1.28 0.42
C VAL A 7 -33.66 0.86 -0.53
N PRO A 8 -32.67 1.75 -0.80
CA PRO A 8 -31.55 1.42 -1.67
C PRO A 8 -30.84 0.14 -1.22
N VAL A 9 -30.41 -0.68 -2.17
CA VAL A 9 -29.64 -1.90 -1.90
C VAL A 9 -28.25 -1.57 -1.37
N LEU A 10 -27.70 -0.44 -1.82
CA LEU A 10 -26.46 0.16 -1.36
C LEU A 10 -26.67 1.67 -1.15
N PRO A 11 -26.02 2.33 -0.18
CA PRO A 11 -24.86 1.88 0.61
C PRO A 11 -25.14 0.79 1.66
N LEU A 12 -24.06 0.12 2.10
CA LEU A 12 -24.08 -0.71 3.31
C LEU A 12 -24.05 0.19 4.55
N LEU A 13 -24.93 -0.05 5.52
CA LEU A 13 -24.95 0.72 6.77
C LEU A 13 -24.09 0.01 7.82
N LEU A 14 -23.16 0.70 8.44
CA LEU A 14 -22.24 0.16 9.44
C LEU A 14 -22.65 0.67 10.83
N TRP A 15 -22.99 -0.24 11.75
CA TRP A 15 -23.43 0.10 13.10
C TRP A 15 -22.63 -0.67 14.15
N GLY A 16 -21.82 0.04 14.93
CA GLY A 16 -20.94 -0.57 15.94
C GLY A 16 -19.87 -1.49 15.37
N THR A 17 -19.51 -1.35 14.10
CA THR A 17 -18.54 -2.23 13.42
C THR A 17 -17.08 -1.84 13.69
N PRO A 18 -16.12 -2.78 13.62
CA PRO A 18 -14.72 -2.49 13.83
C PRO A 18 -14.11 -1.72 12.65
N PRO A 19 -13.06 -0.91 12.88
CA PRO A 19 -12.43 -0.09 11.84
C PRO A 19 -11.82 -0.93 10.69
N GLY A 20 -11.46 -2.19 10.95
CA GLY A 20 -10.99 -3.10 9.92
C GLY A 20 -12.02 -3.38 8.83
N LEU A 21 -13.32 -3.38 9.15
CA LEU A 21 -14.39 -3.54 8.15
C LEU A 21 -14.52 -2.30 7.27
N GLU A 22 -14.53 -1.12 7.90
CA GLU A 22 -14.56 0.16 7.19
C GLU A 22 -13.38 0.29 6.20
N LEU A 23 -12.18 -0.08 6.67
CA LEU A 23 -10.96 -0.07 5.87
C LEU A 23 -11.11 -0.90 4.59
N ILE A 24 -11.59 -2.15 4.70
CA ILE A 24 -11.69 -3.04 3.52
C ILE A 24 -12.83 -2.68 2.57
N LEU A 25 -13.94 -2.13 3.08
CA LEU A 25 -15.02 -1.64 2.22
C LEU A 25 -14.58 -0.41 1.42
N ARG A 26 -13.84 0.51 2.06
CA ARG A 26 -13.21 1.66 1.40
C ARG A 26 -12.17 1.22 0.36
N GLN A 27 -11.33 0.23 0.69
CA GLN A 27 -10.40 -0.36 -0.26
C GLN A 27 -11.14 -0.91 -1.49
N ASP A 28 -12.19 -1.70 -1.27
CA ASP A 28 -12.95 -2.32 -2.36
C ASP A 28 -13.75 -1.32 -3.18
N GLY A 29 -14.10 -0.15 -2.63
CA GLY A 29 -14.86 0.90 -3.33
C GLY A 29 -16.35 0.67 -3.35
N VAL A 30 -16.83 -0.12 -2.40
CA VAL A 30 -18.26 -0.33 -2.13
C VAL A 30 -18.76 0.87 -1.33
N PRO A 31 -19.94 1.43 -1.66
CA PRO A 31 -20.46 2.55 -0.90
C PRO A 31 -21.00 2.04 0.44
N PHE A 32 -20.63 2.73 1.51
CA PHE A 32 -21.08 2.44 2.85
C PHE A 32 -21.26 3.73 3.65
N GLU A 33 -22.03 3.67 4.73
CA GLU A 33 -22.21 4.77 5.67
C GLU A 33 -22.04 4.27 7.10
N THR A 34 -21.27 4.99 7.91
CA THR A 34 -21.16 4.68 9.35
C THR A 34 -22.26 5.40 10.10
N VAL A 35 -23.10 4.63 10.78
CA VAL A 35 -24.24 5.13 11.54
C VAL A 35 -23.76 5.39 12.97
N VAL A 36 -23.70 6.67 13.35
CA VAL A 36 -23.35 7.11 14.73
C VAL A 36 -24.59 7.13 15.61
N GLU A 37 -25.71 7.62 15.07
CA GLU A 37 -27.02 7.66 15.72
C GLU A 37 -28.04 6.94 14.83
N PRO A 38 -28.86 6.01 15.36
CA PRO A 38 -29.73 5.15 14.56
C PRO A 38 -31.06 5.86 14.28
N LEU A 39 -30.99 7.09 13.76
CA LEU A 39 -32.17 7.85 13.39
C LEU A 39 -32.86 7.16 12.19
N PRO A 40 -34.20 7.04 12.17
CA PRO A 40 -34.92 6.36 11.10
C PRO A 40 -34.56 6.85 9.68
N ILE A 41 -34.30 8.15 9.52
CA ILE A 41 -33.92 8.74 8.23
C ILE A 41 -32.57 8.23 7.71
N VAL A 42 -31.60 7.99 8.60
CA VAL A 42 -30.29 7.46 8.24
C VAL A 42 -30.41 5.97 7.86
N LEU A 43 -31.22 5.23 8.62
CA LEU A 43 -31.45 3.81 8.35
C LEU A 43 -32.14 3.59 7.00
N GLN A 44 -33.00 4.50 6.54
CA GLN A 44 -33.66 4.38 5.22
C GLN A 44 -32.73 4.52 4.02
N ARG A 45 -31.42 4.79 4.21
CA ARG A 45 -30.45 4.93 3.11
C ARG A 45 -29.88 3.61 2.59
N GLY A 46 -30.04 2.51 3.33
CA GLY A 46 -29.46 1.22 2.94
C GLY A 46 -30.25 0.01 3.43
N LYS A 47 -30.39 -0.98 2.56
CA LYS A 47 -31.12 -2.22 2.84
C LYS A 47 -30.39 -3.05 3.89
N PHE A 48 -29.06 -3.12 3.81
CA PHE A 48 -28.25 -4.01 4.64
C PHE A 48 -27.55 -3.23 5.74
N VAL A 49 -27.76 -3.67 6.99
CA VAL A 49 -27.12 -3.10 8.18
C VAL A 49 -26.12 -4.11 8.73
N LEU A 50 -24.83 -3.79 8.64
CA LEU A 50 -23.75 -4.58 9.21
C LEU A 50 -23.59 -4.20 10.68
N VAL A 51 -23.63 -5.20 11.54
CA VAL A 51 -23.52 -5.05 13.00
C VAL A 51 -22.42 -5.96 13.53
N ASP A 52 -21.77 -5.57 14.62
CA ASP A 52 -20.82 -6.44 15.32
C ASP A 52 -21.34 -6.80 16.71
N ALA A 53 -21.77 -8.05 16.90
CA ALA A 53 -22.27 -8.52 18.19
C ALA A 53 -21.25 -8.38 19.34
N ARG A 54 -19.94 -8.25 19.06
CA ARG A 54 -18.91 -8.03 20.09
C ARG A 54 -18.84 -6.61 20.61
N SER A 55 -19.41 -5.64 19.90
CA SER A 55 -19.35 -4.22 20.28
C SER A 55 -20.19 -3.90 21.52
N GLY A 56 -20.99 -4.86 22.01
CA GLY A 56 -22.01 -4.62 23.04
C GLY A 56 -23.22 -3.86 22.51
N VAL A 57 -23.18 -3.40 21.27
CA VAL A 57 -24.31 -2.75 20.61
C VAL A 57 -25.21 -3.83 20.00
N SER A 58 -26.36 -4.06 20.64
CA SER A 58 -27.29 -5.10 20.18
C SER A 58 -28.02 -4.68 18.90
N ALA A 59 -28.07 -5.59 17.93
CA ALA A 59 -28.94 -5.46 16.77
C ALA A 59 -30.43 -5.40 17.17
N HIS A 60 -30.79 -5.95 18.34
CA HIS A 60 -32.19 -5.98 18.82
C HIS A 60 -32.75 -4.61 19.20
N GLY A 61 -31.90 -3.57 19.32
CA GLY A 61 -32.33 -2.20 19.57
C GLY A 61 -32.47 -1.33 18.32
N LEU A 62 -32.13 -1.83 17.13
CA LEU A 62 -32.19 -1.03 15.91
C LEU A 62 -33.63 -0.97 15.37
N PRO A 63 -34.19 0.23 15.12
CA PRO A 63 -35.51 0.39 14.51
C PRO A 63 -35.44 0.13 13.00
N LEU A 64 -35.17 -1.13 12.62
CA LEU A 64 -35.08 -1.55 11.23
C LEU A 64 -36.45 -1.49 10.55
N ALA A 65 -36.50 -0.92 9.35
CA ALA A 65 -37.69 -0.98 8.51
C ALA A 65 -37.92 -2.43 8.02
N PRO A 66 -39.16 -2.82 7.66
CA PRO A 66 -39.48 -4.20 7.27
C PRO A 66 -38.67 -4.77 6.10
N CYS A 67 -38.12 -3.92 5.25
CA CYS A 67 -37.31 -4.30 4.10
C CYS A 67 -35.80 -4.37 4.38
N GLN A 68 -35.37 -3.96 5.57
CA GLN A 68 -33.96 -3.95 5.95
C GLN A 68 -33.53 -5.28 6.58
N GLU A 69 -32.25 -5.59 6.42
CA GLU A 69 -31.67 -6.83 6.90
C GLU A 69 -30.39 -6.57 7.68
N ALA A 70 -30.37 -7.00 8.95
CA ALA A 70 -29.14 -7.02 9.74
C ALA A 70 -28.25 -8.22 9.37
N ILE A 71 -26.95 -7.96 9.25
CA ILE A 71 -25.91 -8.96 9.06
C ILE A 71 -24.89 -8.80 10.19
N ASP A 72 -24.86 -9.77 11.10
CA ASP A 72 -23.82 -9.83 12.13
C ASP A 72 -22.50 -10.31 11.51
N ILE A 73 -21.47 -9.46 11.59
CA ILE A 73 -20.16 -9.74 11.05
C ILE A 73 -19.34 -10.68 11.94
N ASP A 74 -19.76 -10.95 13.18
CA ASP A 74 -19.01 -11.80 14.10
C ASP A 74 -18.84 -13.22 13.58
N ARG A 75 -19.84 -13.71 12.84
CA ARG A 75 -19.76 -15.03 12.20
C ARG A 75 -18.60 -15.17 11.20
N PHE A 76 -18.11 -14.07 10.61
CA PHE A 76 -16.95 -14.10 9.71
C PHE A 76 -15.62 -14.34 10.44
N ARG A 77 -15.59 -14.17 11.76
CA ARG A 77 -14.40 -14.46 12.59
C ARG A 77 -14.17 -15.95 12.80
N ARG A 78 -15.21 -16.79 12.66
CA ARG A 78 -15.16 -18.24 12.99
C ARG A 78 -14.15 -19.03 12.16
N GLU A 79 -13.78 -18.53 10.99
CA GLU A 79 -12.81 -19.18 10.10
C GLU A 79 -11.35 -18.81 10.38
N TRP A 80 -11.10 -18.00 11.41
CA TRP A 80 -9.78 -17.45 11.70
C TRP A 80 -9.32 -17.80 13.12
N PRO A 81 -8.03 -18.12 13.32
CA PRO A 81 -7.46 -18.31 14.65
C PRO A 81 -7.15 -16.98 15.39
N PHE A 82 -7.54 -15.85 14.81
CA PHE A 82 -7.38 -14.49 15.33
C PHE A 82 -8.55 -13.63 14.85
N ASP A 83 -8.74 -12.44 15.42
CA ASP A 83 -9.74 -11.50 14.89
C ASP A 83 -9.24 -10.88 13.56
N PRO A 84 -9.87 -11.20 12.41
CA PRO A 84 -9.40 -10.73 11.11
C PRO A 84 -9.61 -9.21 10.94
N PHE A 85 -10.59 -8.59 11.61
CA PHE A 85 -10.80 -7.15 11.56
C PHE A 85 -9.74 -6.39 12.35
N ALA A 86 -9.33 -6.92 13.50
CA ALA A 86 -8.20 -6.37 14.26
C ALA A 86 -6.88 -6.54 13.49
N ALA A 87 -6.71 -7.67 12.78
CA ALA A 87 -5.52 -7.94 11.98
C ALA A 87 -5.34 -6.96 10.79
N LEU A 88 -6.43 -6.45 10.21
CA LEU A 88 -6.40 -5.47 9.11
C LEU A 88 -5.85 -4.10 9.56
N VAL A 89 -6.11 -3.71 10.82
CA VAL A 89 -5.64 -2.44 11.40
C VAL A 89 -4.34 -2.60 12.21
N ASP A 90 -3.76 -3.80 12.26
CA ASP A 90 -2.48 -4.04 12.92
C ASP A 90 -1.36 -3.32 12.15
N ASN A 91 -0.56 -2.51 12.85
CA ASN A 91 0.51 -1.70 12.27
C ASN A 91 1.90 -2.26 12.57
N ARG A 92 1.99 -3.49 13.11
CA ARG A 92 3.26 -4.12 13.43
C ARG A 92 3.89 -4.75 12.19
N ALA A 93 5.22 -4.69 12.14
CA ALA A 93 6.04 -5.38 11.16
C ALA A 93 6.96 -6.43 11.82
N SER A 94 7.27 -7.50 11.10
CA SER A 94 8.22 -8.54 11.49
C SER A 94 9.04 -8.98 10.28
N ARG A 95 10.12 -9.73 10.53
CA ARG A 95 10.92 -10.30 9.47
C ARG A 95 10.26 -11.56 8.90
N PHE A 96 10.15 -11.61 7.59
CA PHE A 96 9.72 -12.77 6.81
C PHE A 96 10.78 -13.14 5.79
N GLY A 97 10.74 -14.40 5.38
CA GLY A 97 11.60 -15.00 4.38
C GLY A 97 10.79 -15.52 3.20
N TRP A 98 11.34 -15.45 2.00
CA TRP A 98 10.78 -16.02 0.77
C TRP A 98 11.82 -16.93 0.14
N ARG A 99 11.37 -18.08 -0.38
CA ARG A 99 12.24 -18.94 -1.19
C ARG A 99 12.10 -18.58 -2.66
N VAL A 100 13.15 -18.03 -3.24
CA VAL A 100 13.20 -17.61 -4.65
C VAL A 100 14.52 -18.10 -5.24
N ALA A 101 14.46 -18.76 -6.40
CA ALA A 101 15.64 -19.30 -7.09
C ALA A 101 16.54 -20.20 -6.20
N GLY A 102 15.95 -20.92 -5.24
CA GLY A 102 16.69 -21.77 -4.30
C GLY A 102 17.25 -21.07 -3.06
N GLU A 103 17.25 -19.74 -3.03
CA GLU A 103 17.78 -18.94 -1.92
C GLU A 103 16.68 -18.36 -1.03
N GLU A 104 17.06 -17.99 0.20
CA GLU A 104 16.17 -17.31 1.16
C GLU A 104 16.38 -15.80 1.12
N LEU A 105 15.40 -15.08 0.60
CA LEU A 105 15.34 -13.62 0.65
C LEU A 105 14.65 -13.21 1.94
N THR A 106 15.13 -12.21 2.69
CA THR A 106 14.49 -11.78 3.94
C THR A 106 14.24 -10.27 4.01
N GLU A 107 13.05 -9.88 4.46
CA GLU A 107 12.63 -8.49 4.60
C GLU A 107 11.71 -8.32 5.82
N ARG A 108 11.64 -7.11 6.38
CA ARG A 108 10.72 -6.70 7.42
C ARG A 108 9.45 -6.10 6.81
N VAL A 109 8.36 -6.87 6.83
CA VAL A 109 7.04 -6.48 6.29
C VAL A 109 5.95 -6.55 7.36
N SER A 110 4.73 -6.10 7.05
CA SER A 110 3.54 -6.28 7.89
C SER A 110 3.44 -7.71 8.44
N ILE A 111 3.09 -7.87 9.71
CA ILE A 111 2.94 -9.21 10.31
C ILE A 111 1.74 -10.00 9.78
N ARG A 112 0.86 -9.35 9.02
CA ARG A 112 -0.32 -9.94 8.39
C ARG A 112 -0.28 -9.69 6.89
N ASP A 113 -0.63 -10.71 6.11
CA ASP A 113 -1.04 -10.56 4.72
C ASP A 113 -2.46 -9.97 4.69
N LYS A 114 -2.53 -8.64 4.76
CA LYS A 114 -3.78 -7.89 4.82
C LYS A 114 -4.61 -8.07 3.54
N GLY A 115 -3.96 -8.18 2.39
CA GLY A 115 -4.64 -8.44 1.12
C GLY A 115 -5.35 -9.79 1.12
N ALA A 116 -4.73 -10.85 1.63
CA ALA A 116 -5.38 -12.16 1.75
C ALA A 116 -6.58 -12.12 2.72
N ILE A 117 -6.44 -11.44 3.86
CA ILE A 117 -7.53 -11.25 4.83
C ILE A 117 -8.70 -10.49 4.19
N ARG A 118 -8.42 -9.34 3.55
CA ARG A 118 -9.41 -8.53 2.84
C ARG A 118 -10.17 -9.35 1.81
N ARG A 119 -9.46 -9.99 0.88
CA ARG A 119 -10.08 -10.75 -0.23
C ARG A 119 -11.04 -11.83 0.29
N ARG A 120 -10.65 -12.55 1.35
CA ARG A 120 -11.48 -13.61 1.95
C ARG A 120 -12.70 -13.03 2.68
N LEU A 121 -12.52 -12.00 3.52
CA LEU A 121 -13.65 -11.36 4.21
C LEU A 121 -14.67 -10.77 3.24
N LEU A 122 -14.21 -10.05 2.21
CA LEU A 122 -15.10 -9.49 1.19
C LEU A 122 -15.78 -10.57 0.35
N ALA A 123 -15.15 -11.71 0.10
CA ALA A 123 -15.82 -12.85 -0.54
C ALA A 123 -16.95 -13.41 0.31
N GLN A 124 -16.75 -13.56 1.62
CA GLN A 124 -17.80 -14.02 2.55
C GLN A 124 -18.95 -13.02 2.66
N LEU A 125 -18.64 -11.73 2.77
CA LEU A 125 -19.66 -10.68 2.85
C LEU A 125 -20.48 -10.58 1.54
N ARG A 126 -19.81 -10.66 0.39
CA ARG A 126 -20.48 -10.73 -0.93
C ARG A 126 -21.44 -11.91 -1.03
N ALA A 127 -20.97 -13.11 -0.64
CA ALA A 127 -21.80 -14.31 -0.67
C ALA A 127 -23.03 -14.16 0.23
N GLU A 128 -22.89 -13.54 1.41
CA GLU A 128 -24.01 -13.29 2.29
C GLU A 128 -25.03 -12.32 1.69
N LEU A 129 -24.58 -11.20 1.14
CA LEU A 129 -25.46 -10.21 0.54
C LEU A 129 -26.22 -10.81 -0.64
N ALA A 130 -25.54 -11.58 -1.49
CA ALA A 130 -26.16 -12.27 -2.61
C ALA A 130 -27.24 -13.28 -2.15
N ARG A 131 -26.98 -14.04 -1.08
CA ARG A 131 -27.94 -14.98 -0.48
C ARG A 131 -29.22 -14.28 0.01
N ARG A 132 -29.15 -12.97 0.29
CA ARG A 132 -30.25 -12.11 0.74
C ARG A 132 -30.85 -11.25 -0.39
N GLY A 133 -30.56 -11.60 -1.63
CA GLY A 133 -31.05 -10.87 -2.81
C GLY A 133 -30.43 -9.49 -3.00
N GLY A 134 -29.28 -9.22 -2.36
CA GLY A 134 -28.47 -8.03 -2.60
C GLY A 134 -27.56 -8.17 -3.82
N ILE A 135 -26.96 -7.07 -4.22
CA ILE A 135 -25.89 -7.04 -5.23
C ILE A 135 -24.61 -6.46 -4.62
N TRP A 136 -23.46 -6.79 -5.21
CA TRP A 136 -22.19 -6.16 -4.89
C TRP A 136 -21.74 -5.31 -6.06
N ALA A 137 -21.82 -4.00 -5.89
CA ALA A 137 -21.32 -3.01 -6.84
C ALA A 137 -20.20 -2.21 -6.18
N ARG A 138 -19.14 -1.93 -6.93
CA ARG A 138 -18.01 -1.12 -6.47
C ARG A 138 -17.48 -0.20 -7.55
N ILE A 139 -16.83 0.89 -7.17
CA ILE A 139 -15.97 1.64 -8.10
C ILE A 139 -14.65 0.88 -8.22
N SER A 140 -14.24 0.59 -9.45
CA SER A 140 -12.99 -0.15 -9.75
C SER A 140 -11.78 0.48 -9.08
N ALA A 141 -10.73 -0.32 -8.88
CA ALA A 141 -9.45 0.16 -8.37
C ALA A 141 -8.73 1.11 -9.36
N PHE A 142 -9.19 1.18 -10.62
CA PHE A 142 -8.58 1.98 -11.69
C PHE A 142 -9.64 2.83 -12.42
N PRO A 143 -9.27 3.98 -12.99
CA PRO A 143 -10.16 4.74 -13.85
C PRO A 143 -10.42 3.96 -15.14
N TYR A 144 -11.56 4.22 -15.77
CA TYR A 144 -11.88 3.66 -17.09
C TYR A 144 -10.85 4.13 -18.14
N PRO A 145 -10.39 3.27 -19.07
CA PRO A 145 -10.81 1.89 -19.34
C PRO A 145 -9.93 0.81 -18.67
N TYR A 146 -9.09 1.17 -17.71
CA TYR A 146 -8.02 0.30 -17.23
C TYR A 146 -8.52 -0.83 -16.33
N ARG A 147 -7.78 -1.95 -16.35
CA ARG A 147 -8.07 -3.19 -15.60
C ARG A 147 -6.95 -3.60 -14.64
N GLY A 148 -5.83 -2.90 -14.71
CA GLY A 148 -4.68 -3.02 -13.82
C GLY A 148 -3.96 -1.68 -13.78
N ALA A 149 -3.01 -1.54 -12.85
CA ALA A 149 -2.06 -0.43 -12.86
C ALA A 149 -0.65 -0.97 -12.64
N PHE A 150 0.34 -0.29 -13.22
CA PHE A 150 1.75 -0.58 -13.00
C PHE A 150 2.51 0.69 -12.66
N ASN A 151 3.46 0.53 -11.73
CA ASN A 151 4.46 1.53 -11.40
C ASN A 151 5.76 0.80 -11.00
N LEU A 152 6.89 1.32 -11.46
CA LEU A 152 8.20 1.02 -10.90
C LEU A 152 8.58 2.17 -9.97
N ARG A 153 8.66 1.88 -8.67
CA ARG A 153 9.16 2.82 -7.66
C ARG A 153 10.68 2.74 -7.56
N LEU A 154 11.35 3.89 -7.49
CA LEU A 154 12.80 3.98 -7.38
C LEU A 154 13.19 4.70 -6.10
N ASP A 155 13.99 4.04 -5.26
CA ASP A 155 14.55 4.65 -4.05
C ASP A 155 15.99 5.08 -4.34
N LEU A 156 16.25 6.38 -4.27
CA LEU A 156 17.55 7.01 -4.55
C LEU A 156 18.27 7.29 -3.22
N ASP A 157 19.05 6.30 -2.77
CA ASP A 157 19.60 6.24 -1.41
C ASP A 157 21.04 6.74 -1.29
N GLU A 158 21.85 6.54 -2.34
CA GLU A 158 23.30 6.74 -2.33
C GLU A 158 23.73 7.63 -3.50
N PRO A 159 24.67 8.58 -3.34
CA PRO A 159 25.10 9.43 -4.45
C PRO A 159 26.13 8.73 -5.33
N ILE A 160 25.68 7.93 -6.30
CA ILE A 160 26.56 7.36 -7.34
C ILE A 160 26.10 7.88 -8.71
N PRO A 161 26.52 9.10 -9.11
CA PRO A 161 26.01 9.76 -10.31
C PRO A 161 26.15 8.92 -11.59
N GLY A 162 27.26 8.19 -11.76
CA GLY A 162 27.47 7.32 -12.91
C GLY A 162 26.50 6.14 -12.97
N ASP A 163 26.06 5.62 -11.82
CA ASP A 163 25.03 4.57 -11.78
C ASP A 163 23.65 5.18 -12.08
N TYR A 164 23.35 6.35 -11.51
CA TYR A 164 22.13 7.08 -11.80
C TYR A 164 21.93 7.29 -13.30
N PHE A 165 22.91 7.85 -14.02
CA PHE A 165 22.72 8.16 -15.45
C PHE A 165 22.62 6.91 -16.34
N ARG A 166 23.34 5.82 -16.01
CA ARG A 166 23.16 4.53 -16.71
C ARG A 166 21.76 3.96 -16.48
N PHE A 167 21.26 4.07 -15.26
CA PHE A 167 19.88 3.68 -14.95
C PHE A 167 18.86 4.62 -15.63
N ALA A 168 19.10 5.93 -15.65
CA ALA A 168 18.23 6.93 -16.27
C ALA A 168 18.07 6.68 -17.78
N GLU A 169 19.12 6.19 -18.44
CA GLU A 169 19.03 5.73 -19.83
C GLU A 169 18.18 4.46 -19.96
N ALA A 170 18.42 3.46 -19.11
CA ALA A 170 17.70 2.19 -19.13
C ALA A 170 16.21 2.32 -18.78
N ARG A 171 15.82 3.27 -17.92
CA ARG A 171 14.42 3.48 -17.48
C ARG A 171 13.53 4.13 -18.51
N ARG A 172 14.07 4.74 -19.57
CA ARG A 172 13.31 5.53 -20.58
C ARG A 172 12.00 4.88 -21.06
N PRO A 173 11.93 3.55 -21.31
CA PRO A 173 10.69 2.89 -21.70
C PRO A 173 9.60 2.86 -20.61
N LEU A 174 9.88 3.31 -19.38
CA LEU A 174 9.01 3.30 -18.21
C LEU A 174 8.80 4.69 -17.60
N ASP A 175 9.26 5.78 -18.23
CA ASP A 175 9.24 7.13 -17.66
C ASP A 175 7.85 7.59 -17.20
N ASP A 176 6.82 7.20 -17.95
CA ASP A 176 5.40 7.47 -17.67
C ASP A 176 4.80 6.65 -16.52
N CYS A 177 5.54 5.66 -16.01
CA CYS A 177 5.10 4.79 -14.92
C CYS A 177 6.19 4.53 -13.88
N THR A 178 7.03 5.55 -13.63
CA THR A 178 8.02 5.53 -12.56
C THR A 178 7.75 6.62 -11.53
N THR A 179 8.08 6.34 -10.27
CA THR A 179 8.12 7.35 -9.20
C THR A 179 9.43 7.25 -8.46
N HIS A 180 10.14 8.36 -8.33
CA HIS A 180 11.47 8.45 -7.75
C HIS A 180 11.40 9.09 -6.36
N PHE A 181 11.76 8.35 -5.32
CA PHE A 181 11.87 8.87 -3.96
C PHE A 181 13.33 9.23 -3.67
N VAL A 182 13.57 10.50 -3.37
CA VAL A 182 14.93 11.06 -3.30
C VAL A 182 15.34 11.30 -1.85
N SER A 183 16.47 10.69 -1.46
CA SER A 183 17.20 11.07 -0.24
C SER A 183 17.99 12.35 -0.50
N THR A 184 17.58 13.48 0.09
CA THR A 184 18.21 14.77 -0.24
C THR A 184 19.62 14.92 0.31
N ALA A 185 20.03 14.14 1.32
CA ALA A 185 21.43 14.09 1.74
C ALA A 185 22.33 13.39 0.70
N ALA A 186 21.77 12.50 -0.12
CA ALA A 186 22.49 11.88 -1.22
C ALA A 186 22.49 12.78 -2.46
N TYR A 187 21.30 13.19 -2.91
CA TYR A 187 21.14 13.78 -4.24
C TYR A 187 20.81 15.27 -4.26
N GLY A 188 20.57 15.90 -3.12
CA GLY A 188 20.09 17.29 -3.03
C GLY A 188 21.05 18.34 -3.61
N ASP A 189 22.35 18.04 -3.70
CA ASP A 189 23.36 18.94 -4.25
C ASP A 189 23.82 18.55 -5.66
N LEU A 190 23.24 17.50 -6.26
CA LEU A 190 23.64 16.98 -7.57
C LEU A 190 22.76 17.59 -8.68
N ALA A 191 23.09 18.80 -9.10
CA ALA A 191 22.29 19.60 -10.04
C ALA A 191 21.89 18.86 -11.33
N ASP A 192 22.80 18.10 -11.94
CA ASP A 192 22.51 17.35 -13.18
C ASP A 192 21.51 16.21 -12.95
N VAL A 193 21.56 15.56 -11.79
CA VAL A 193 20.61 14.52 -11.39
C VAL A 193 19.25 15.13 -11.13
N LEU A 194 19.18 16.23 -10.37
CA LEU A 194 17.93 16.94 -10.11
C LEU A 194 17.30 17.49 -11.41
N ALA A 195 18.12 17.89 -12.39
CA ALA A 195 17.63 18.34 -13.68
C ALA A 195 16.93 17.22 -14.47
N ASP A 196 17.44 15.99 -14.44
CA ASP A 196 16.78 14.84 -15.05
C ASP A 196 15.52 14.42 -14.26
N LEU A 197 15.60 14.40 -12.93
CA LEU A 197 14.47 14.06 -12.05
C LEU A 197 13.26 14.98 -12.21
N ARG A 198 13.45 16.26 -12.58
CA ARG A 198 12.33 17.18 -12.88
C ARG A 198 11.43 16.73 -14.03
N ARG A 199 11.84 15.73 -14.81
CA ARG A 199 11.09 15.21 -15.96
C ARG A 199 10.18 14.02 -15.60
N VAL A 200 10.29 13.50 -14.38
CA VAL A 200 9.57 12.33 -13.88
C VAL A 200 8.95 12.62 -12.53
N ASP A 201 8.03 11.77 -12.07
CA ASP A 201 7.42 11.91 -10.75
C ASP A 201 8.49 11.73 -9.67
N THR A 202 8.80 12.82 -8.96
CA THR A 202 9.88 12.89 -7.97
C THR A 202 9.32 13.32 -6.62
N GLN A 203 9.61 12.51 -5.61
CA GLN A 203 8.98 12.53 -4.30
C GLN A 203 10.01 12.37 -3.18
N SER A 204 9.61 12.50 -1.92
CA SER A 204 10.54 12.56 -0.79
C SER A 204 10.90 11.19 -0.23
N HIS A 205 12.19 10.93 -0.02
CA HIS A 205 12.70 9.79 0.75
C HIS A 205 13.29 10.22 2.11
N GLY A 206 12.99 11.44 2.55
CA GLY A 206 13.61 12.08 3.71
C GLY A 206 14.98 12.66 3.38
N HIS A 207 15.60 13.33 4.36
CA HIS A 207 16.92 13.91 4.15
C HIS A 207 17.97 12.83 4.28
N PHE A 208 18.01 12.18 5.44
CA PHE A 208 18.74 10.95 5.65
C PHE A 208 17.86 9.74 5.35
N HIS A 209 18.46 8.70 4.76
CA HIS A 209 17.86 7.39 4.53
C HIS A 209 17.66 6.62 5.86
N PHE A 210 16.81 7.17 6.75
CA PHE A 210 16.45 6.61 8.04
C PHE A 210 15.07 7.05 8.53
N VAL A 211 14.38 6.15 9.24
CA VAL A 211 13.14 6.43 9.99
C VAL A 211 13.42 6.31 11.48
N TYR A 212 13.20 7.40 12.20
CA TYR A 212 13.46 7.51 13.63
C TYR A 212 12.26 7.05 14.46
N ARG A 213 12.53 6.65 15.70
CA ARG A 213 11.48 6.43 16.72
C ARG A 213 10.95 7.74 17.29
N ASP A 214 11.82 8.74 17.39
CA ASP A 214 11.48 10.06 17.91
C ASP A 214 10.72 10.88 16.86
N PRO A 215 9.48 11.32 17.13
CA PRO A 215 8.69 12.12 16.19
C PRO A 215 9.37 13.43 15.79
N GLU A 216 10.08 14.11 16.70
CA GLU A 216 10.78 15.36 16.37
C GLU A 216 11.97 15.13 15.42
N ALA A 217 12.71 14.04 15.61
CA ALA A 217 13.74 13.63 14.65
C ALA A 217 13.15 13.31 13.27
N ASN A 218 12.00 12.62 13.19
CA ASN A 218 11.30 12.43 11.92
C ASN A 218 10.89 13.78 11.32
N ARG A 219 10.33 14.71 12.10
CA ARG A 219 9.94 16.04 11.61
C ARG A 219 11.11 16.77 10.97
N ARG A 220 12.24 16.88 11.68
CA ARG A 220 13.44 17.54 11.12
C ARG A 220 13.93 16.87 9.85
N ASN A 221 13.94 15.52 9.82
CA ASN A 221 14.41 14.77 8.66
C ASN A 221 13.53 14.96 7.43
N VAL A 222 12.20 14.90 7.60
CA VAL A 222 11.25 15.02 6.49
C VAL A 222 11.09 16.47 6.06
N GLN A 223 10.97 17.42 6.99
CA GLN A 223 10.87 18.85 6.67
C GLN A 223 12.10 19.33 5.90
N ARG A 224 13.32 18.98 6.35
CA ARG A 224 14.54 19.39 5.63
C ARG A 224 14.56 18.86 4.20
N ALA A 225 14.10 17.63 3.97
CA ALA A 225 14.00 17.08 2.63
C ALA A 225 12.96 17.80 1.78
N HIS A 226 11.80 18.08 2.38
CA HIS A 226 10.72 18.83 1.77
C HIS A 226 11.21 20.19 1.28
N ASP A 227 11.82 20.98 2.17
CA ASP A 227 12.32 22.32 1.87
C ASP A 227 13.38 22.31 0.77
N LEU A 228 14.29 21.33 0.78
CA LEU A 228 15.34 21.19 -0.24
C LEU A 228 14.77 20.80 -1.62
N LEU A 229 13.76 19.93 -1.64
CA LEU A 229 13.07 19.55 -2.87
C LEU A 229 12.26 20.73 -3.43
N GLU A 230 11.50 21.43 -2.59
CA GLU A 230 10.78 22.64 -3.01
C GLU A 230 11.72 23.72 -3.54
N ALA A 231 12.84 23.99 -2.84
CA ALA A 231 13.86 24.92 -3.30
C ALA A 231 14.50 24.50 -4.64
N SER A 232 14.46 23.21 -4.97
CA SER A 232 14.96 22.66 -6.24
C SER A 232 13.90 22.59 -7.35
N GLY A 233 12.68 23.08 -7.07
CA GLY A 233 11.56 23.18 -8.02
C GLY A 233 10.64 21.96 -8.08
N PHE A 234 10.64 21.11 -7.05
CA PHE A 234 9.72 19.98 -6.93
C PHE A 234 8.52 20.33 -6.03
N ASP A 235 7.43 19.57 -6.15
CA ASP A 235 6.25 19.63 -5.26
C ASP A 235 6.04 18.25 -4.61
N PRO A 236 6.82 17.90 -3.58
CA PRO A 236 6.77 16.58 -2.98
C PRO A 236 5.45 16.39 -2.21
N VAL A 237 4.64 15.46 -2.67
CA VAL A 237 3.35 15.08 -2.06
C VAL A 237 3.31 13.63 -1.58
N GLY A 238 4.30 12.85 -2.00
CA GLY A 238 4.49 11.44 -1.70
C GLY A 238 5.73 11.21 -0.86
N PHE A 239 5.66 10.22 0.03
CA PHE A 239 6.80 9.78 0.81
C PHE A 239 7.04 8.28 0.64
N ALA A 240 8.29 7.86 0.59
CA ALA A 240 8.64 6.47 0.81
C ALA A 240 9.51 6.40 2.03
N ALA A 241 9.22 5.50 2.96
CA ALA A 241 10.04 5.38 4.14
C ALA A 241 11.24 4.48 3.89
N PRO A 242 12.45 4.91 4.31
CA PRO A 242 13.65 4.07 4.30
C PRO A 242 13.38 2.67 4.87
N GLN A 243 13.74 1.63 4.09
CA GLN A 243 13.52 0.22 4.42
C GLN A 243 12.03 -0.14 4.64
N GLY A 244 11.11 0.59 4.01
CA GLY A 244 9.66 0.40 4.14
C GLY A 244 9.12 0.51 5.56
N ARG A 245 9.86 1.19 6.45
CA ARG A 245 9.51 1.29 7.88
C ARG A 245 8.41 2.30 8.12
N TRP A 246 7.52 1.99 9.05
CA TRP A 246 6.49 2.93 9.47
C TRP A 246 6.37 2.97 10.99
N ASN A 247 6.02 4.13 11.53
CA ASN A 247 5.53 4.27 12.90
C ASN A 247 4.57 5.47 13.01
N PRO A 248 3.74 5.55 14.07
CA PRO A 248 2.78 6.66 14.21
C PRO A 248 3.41 8.05 14.28
N GLY A 249 4.67 8.15 14.75
CA GLY A 249 5.41 9.42 14.79
C GLY A 249 5.77 9.94 13.41
N LEU A 250 6.20 9.04 12.51
CA LEU A 250 6.42 9.37 11.10
C LEU A 250 5.09 9.77 10.43
N ASP A 251 4.04 8.99 10.63
CA ASP A 251 2.71 9.27 10.03
C ASP A 251 2.19 10.67 10.42
N GLY A 252 2.26 11.01 11.71
CA GLY A 252 1.86 12.33 12.19
C GLY A 252 2.69 13.48 11.61
N VAL A 253 3.97 13.24 11.30
CA VAL A 253 4.81 14.22 10.59
C VAL A 253 4.33 14.39 9.15
N LEU A 254 4.13 13.29 8.41
CA LEU A 254 3.64 13.30 7.04
C LEU A 254 2.29 14.04 6.93
N GLU A 255 1.35 13.77 7.84
CA GLU A 255 0.09 14.49 7.93
C GLU A 255 0.28 15.99 8.17
N SER A 256 1.18 16.37 9.09
CA SER A 256 1.40 17.77 9.45
C SER A 256 2.04 18.59 8.32
N LEU A 257 2.81 17.94 7.46
CA LEU A 257 3.45 18.53 6.28
C LEU A 257 2.58 18.47 5.02
N GLY A 258 1.39 17.87 5.09
CA GLY A 258 0.46 17.82 3.97
C GLY A 258 0.76 16.74 2.92
N TYR A 259 1.59 15.75 3.24
CA TYR A 259 1.80 14.61 2.34
C TYR A 259 0.47 13.89 2.07
N ARG A 260 0.20 13.61 0.80
CA ARG A 260 -1.04 12.96 0.34
C ARG A 260 -0.98 11.45 0.49
N TYR A 261 0.21 10.87 0.28
CA TYR A 261 0.41 9.44 0.35
C TYR A 261 1.81 9.06 0.84
N SER A 262 1.96 7.82 1.30
CA SER A 262 3.26 7.16 1.38
C SER A 262 3.21 5.75 0.83
N SER A 263 4.37 5.19 0.50
CA SER A 263 4.49 3.83 -0.03
C SER A 263 5.41 2.99 0.85
N ASP A 264 4.83 2.23 1.78
CA ASP A 264 5.60 1.48 2.78
C ASP A 264 5.10 0.02 2.87
N PHE A 265 6.01 -0.95 2.77
CA PHE A 265 5.65 -2.37 2.91
C PHE A 265 5.57 -2.86 4.37
N GLY A 266 6.02 -2.05 5.33
CA GLY A 266 5.93 -2.34 6.77
C GLY A 266 4.50 -2.32 7.32
N LEU A 267 3.58 -1.60 6.67
CA LEU A 267 2.17 -1.54 7.03
C LEU A 267 1.28 -2.49 6.24
N GLY A 268 1.63 -2.78 5.00
CA GLY A 268 0.92 -3.66 4.09
C GLY A 268 1.68 -3.75 2.76
N TYR A 269 1.58 -4.90 2.09
CA TYR A 269 2.26 -5.16 0.82
C TYR A 269 1.32 -5.98 -0.07
N ASP A 270 1.49 -5.89 -1.39
CA ASP A 270 0.67 -6.61 -2.39
C ASP A 270 -0.86 -6.52 -2.16
N ASP A 271 -1.33 -5.34 -1.72
CA ASP A 271 -2.74 -5.04 -1.40
C ASP A 271 -3.19 -3.71 -2.01
N LEU A 272 -4.49 -3.42 -1.96
CA LEU A 272 -5.06 -2.14 -2.37
C LEU A 272 -4.67 -1.01 -1.39
N PRO A 273 -4.55 0.25 -1.85
CA PRO A 273 -4.25 1.37 -0.97
C PRO A 273 -5.26 1.59 0.16
N PHE A 274 -4.78 1.98 1.34
CA PHE A 274 -5.60 2.15 2.54
C PHE A 274 -5.11 3.29 3.41
N PHE A 275 -5.97 3.78 4.30
CA PHE A 275 -5.57 4.72 5.34
C PHE A 275 -5.23 3.95 6.62
N PRO A 276 -4.03 4.09 7.19
CA PRO A 276 -3.66 3.45 8.45
C PRO A 276 -4.61 3.83 9.57
N TRP A 277 -4.90 2.88 10.47
CA TRP A 277 -5.68 3.14 11.68
C TRP A 277 -4.76 3.16 12.89
N PHE A 278 -4.71 4.27 13.62
CA PHE A 278 -4.00 4.40 14.89
C PHE A 278 -4.58 5.56 15.71
N GLY A 279 -4.41 5.51 17.04
CA GLY A 279 -4.91 6.57 17.92
C GLY A 279 -6.44 6.78 17.83
N GLY A 280 -7.20 5.74 17.47
CA GLY A 280 -8.67 5.81 17.37
C GLY A 280 -9.20 6.50 16.12
N ARG A 281 -8.37 6.72 15.09
CA ARG A 281 -8.78 7.31 13.81
C ARG A 281 -8.01 6.73 12.62
N PHE A 282 -8.52 7.00 11.43
CA PHE A 282 -7.75 6.84 10.20
C PHE A 282 -6.75 7.99 10.02
N SER A 283 -5.58 7.69 9.47
CA SER A 283 -4.64 8.67 8.94
C SER A 283 -5.27 9.44 7.77
N LYS A 284 -4.75 10.64 7.51
CA LYS A 284 -5.00 11.42 6.30
C LYS A 284 -4.03 11.07 5.17
N VAL A 285 -2.94 10.38 5.48
CA VAL A 285 -1.94 9.92 4.50
C VAL A 285 -2.37 8.56 3.96
N LEU A 286 -2.56 8.48 2.65
CA LEU A 286 -2.86 7.22 1.97
C LEU A 286 -1.63 6.33 1.94
N GLN A 287 -1.73 5.08 2.38
CA GLN A 287 -0.70 4.08 2.10
C GLN A 287 -0.94 3.45 0.75
N VAL A 288 0.09 3.46 -0.11
CA VAL A 288 0.13 2.79 -1.40
C VAL A 288 1.11 1.61 -1.29
N PRO A 289 0.61 0.38 -1.03
CA PRO A 289 1.45 -0.80 -0.86
C PRO A 289 2.30 -1.09 -2.10
N VAL A 290 3.49 -1.63 -1.87
CA VAL A 290 4.42 -2.08 -2.91
C VAL A 290 4.83 -3.53 -2.64
N HIS A 291 5.25 -4.26 -3.67
CA HIS A 291 5.84 -5.59 -3.53
C HIS A 291 7.13 -5.49 -2.68
N PRO A 292 7.34 -6.33 -1.65
CA PRO A 292 8.41 -6.11 -0.69
C PRO A 292 9.78 -6.62 -1.15
N ILE A 293 9.85 -7.40 -2.23
CA ILE A 293 11.11 -7.95 -2.76
C ILE A 293 11.64 -7.04 -3.87
N CYS A 294 12.84 -6.50 -3.67
CA CYS A 294 13.62 -5.78 -4.69
C CYS A 294 14.93 -6.53 -5.00
N GLU A 295 15.67 -6.04 -5.99
CA GLU A 295 16.99 -6.55 -6.39
C GLU A 295 18.02 -6.56 -5.25
N GLY A 296 17.92 -5.63 -4.29
CA GLY A 296 18.81 -5.58 -3.13
C GLY A 296 18.77 -6.88 -2.31
N LEU A 297 17.60 -7.50 -2.17
CA LEU A 297 17.46 -8.75 -1.40
C LEU A 297 18.13 -9.94 -2.10
N PHE A 298 18.14 -9.95 -3.43
CA PHE A 298 18.83 -10.98 -4.21
C PHE A 298 20.34 -10.88 -4.02
N LEU A 299 20.88 -9.66 -4.06
CA LEU A 299 22.30 -9.40 -3.84
C LEU A 299 22.73 -9.77 -2.41
N ASP A 300 21.90 -9.44 -1.42
CA ASP A 300 22.12 -9.84 -0.01
C ASP A 300 22.14 -11.36 0.18
N ALA A 301 21.38 -12.09 -0.66
CA ALA A 301 21.37 -13.55 -0.71
C ALA A 301 22.49 -14.15 -1.59
N GLY A 302 23.33 -13.32 -2.23
CA GLY A 302 24.42 -13.76 -3.10
C GLY A 302 23.99 -14.08 -4.54
N ILE A 303 22.76 -13.78 -4.94
CA ILE A 303 22.29 -13.93 -6.32
C ILE A 303 22.69 -12.69 -7.12
N GLY A 304 23.71 -12.85 -7.97
CA GLY A 304 24.22 -11.79 -8.85
C GLY A 304 23.74 -11.86 -10.30
N ASP A 305 22.83 -12.79 -10.64
CA ASP A 305 22.28 -12.93 -12.00
C ASP A 305 21.02 -12.06 -12.16
N GLY A 306 21.11 -11.02 -12.98
CA GLY A 306 19.99 -10.11 -13.27
C GLY A 306 18.78 -10.80 -13.89
N ARG A 307 18.94 -11.97 -14.52
CA ARG A 307 17.83 -12.74 -15.10
C ARG A 307 16.92 -13.32 -14.04
N GLU A 308 17.46 -13.78 -12.92
CA GLU A 308 16.66 -14.31 -11.80
C GLU A 308 15.86 -13.19 -11.11
N ILE A 309 16.50 -12.02 -10.94
CA ILE A 309 15.86 -10.81 -10.44
C ILE A 309 14.71 -10.39 -11.35
N ALA A 310 14.98 -10.28 -12.66
CA ALA A 310 14.00 -9.94 -13.68
C ALA A 310 12.82 -10.93 -13.69
N ALA A 311 13.12 -12.23 -13.69
CA ALA A 311 12.11 -13.28 -13.71
C ALA A 311 11.18 -13.22 -12.49
N HIS A 312 11.70 -12.92 -11.30
CA HIS A 312 10.88 -12.73 -10.12
C HIS A 312 9.99 -11.49 -10.20
N LEU A 313 10.56 -10.33 -10.53
CA LEU A 313 9.79 -9.08 -10.58
C LEU A 313 8.69 -9.13 -11.66
N VAL A 314 8.99 -9.69 -12.84
CA VAL A 314 7.98 -9.93 -13.89
C VAL A 314 6.88 -10.87 -13.40
N ARG A 315 7.22 -11.95 -12.67
CA ARG A 315 6.20 -12.84 -12.07
C ARG A 315 5.34 -12.09 -11.05
N ALA A 316 5.93 -11.22 -10.23
CA ALA A 316 5.21 -10.42 -9.25
C ALA A 316 4.20 -9.47 -9.93
N VAL A 317 4.64 -8.78 -10.99
CA VAL A 317 3.80 -7.90 -11.81
C VAL A 317 2.63 -8.67 -12.42
N ARG A 318 2.90 -9.77 -13.13
CA ARG A 318 1.85 -10.64 -13.73
C ARG A 318 0.84 -11.10 -12.69
N ALA A 319 1.32 -11.60 -11.55
CA ALA A 319 0.47 -12.11 -10.48
C ALA A 319 -0.50 -11.05 -9.89
N ARG A 320 -0.19 -9.76 -10.00
CA ARG A 320 -1.06 -8.65 -9.59
C ARG A 320 -2.03 -8.23 -10.70
N ILE A 321 -1.53 -8.04 -11.92
CA ILE A 321 -2.36 -7.64 -13.07
C ILE A 321 -3.45 -8.69 -13.34
N ASP A 322 -3.10 -9.98 -13.29
CA ASP A 322 -4.02 -11.10 -13.58
C ASP A 322 -5.23 -11.18 -12.63
N VAL A 323 -5.15 -10.54 -11.46
CA VAL A 323 -6.23 -10.50 -10.46
C VAL A 323 -6.86 -9.11 -10.31
N GLY A 324 -6.51 -8.17 -11.21
CA GLY A 324 -7.02 -6.80 -11.19
C GLY A 324 -6.56 -6.00 -9.96
N GLU A 325 -5.33 -6.22 -9.50
CA GLU A 325 -4.70 -5.47 -8.41
C GLU A 325 -3.52 -4.62 -8.91
N PRO A 326 -3.17 -3.52 -8.22
CA PRO A 326 -2.00 -2.71 -8.58
C PRO A 326 -0.71 -3.54 -8.55
N ALA A 327 0.08 -3.43 -9.61
CA ALA A 327 1.34 -4.13 -9.80
C ALA A 327 2.50 -3.17 -9.57
N PHE A 328 2.74 -2.86 -8.30
CA PHE A 328 3.80 -1.93 -7.90
C PHE A 328 5.00 -2.70 -7.38
N VAL A 329 6.13 -2.52 -8.04
CA VAL A 329 7.44 -3.05 -7.63
C VAL A 329 8.38 -1.90 -7.34
N TYR A 330 9.45 -2.15 -6.58
CA TYR A 330 10.47 -1.14 -6.33
C TYR A 330 11.86 -1.67 -6.56
N GLY A 331 12.80 -0.75 -6.76
CA GLY A 331 14.22 -1.04 -6.80
C GLY A 331 15.06 0.23 -6.63
N HIS A 332 16.37 0.06 -6.72
CA HIS A 332 17.31 1.15 -6.47
C HIS A 332 18.26 1.26 -7.66
N PRO A 333 18.58 2.47 -8.13
CA PRO A 333 19.55 2.65 -9.20
C PRO A 333 20.95 2.15 -8.81
N GLU A 334 21.42 2.54 -7.63
CA GLU A 334 22.84 2.54 -7.29
C GLU A 334 23.36 1.16 -6.92
N ARG A 335 24.44 0.74 -7.58
CA ARG A 335 25.04 -0.60 -7.48
C ARG A 335 24.06 -1.75 -7.78
N ARG A 336 22.89 -1.43 -8.33
CA ARG A 336 21.73 -2.32 -8.43
C ARG A 336 21.14 -2.25 -9.83
N LEU A 337 19.98 -1.61 -10.05
CA LEU A 337 19.34 -1.59 -11.37
C LEU A 337 20.24 -1.01 -12.47
N ALA A 338 21.16 -0.08 -12.15
CA ALA A 338 22.17 0.41 -13.07
C ALA A 338 23.17 -0.66 -13.56
N ARG A 339 23.34 -1.77 -12.81
CA ARG A 339 24.17 -2.92 -13.17
C ARG A 339 23.39 -4.02 -13.87
N TYR A 340 22.06 -4.01 -13.73
CA TYR A 340 21.16 -5.01 -14.28
C TYR A 340 20.08 -4.35 -15.16
N PRO A 341 20.45 -3.61 -16.22
CA PRO A 341 19.49 -2.94 -17.10
C PRO A 341 18.49 -3.90 -17.75
N GLU A 342 18.84 -5.19 -17.87
CA GLU A 342 17.94 -6.25 -18.34
C GLU A 342 16.71 -6.43 -17.44
N VAL A 343 16.78 -6.08 -16.15
CA VAL A 343 15.63 -6.10 -15.24
C VAL A 343 14.60 -5.06 -15.66
N VAL A 344 15.07 -3.84 -15.94
CA VAL A 344 14.23 -2.73 -16.38
C VAL A 344 13.64 -3.03 -17.76
N ALA A 345 14.45 -3.57 -18.68
CA ALA A 345 14.00 -3.99 -20.00
C ALA A 345 12.93 -5.11 -19.91
N ALA A 346 13.11 -6.10 -19.04
CA ALA A 346 12.14 -7.17 -18.85
C ALA A 346 10.80 -6.67 -18.29
N LEU A 347 10.84 -5.70 -17.37
CA LEU A 347 9.64 -5.05 -16.86
C LEU A 347 8.93 -4.25 -17.97
N ALA A 348 9.66 -3.45 -18.74
CA ALA A 348 9.14 -2.70 -19.89
C ALA A 348 8.42 -3.62 -20.89
N SER A 349 9.11 -4.68 -21.33
CA SER A 349 8.52 -5.67 -22.24
C SER A 349 7.31 -6.39 -21.64
N GLU A 350 7.25 -6.57 -20.32
CA GLU A 350 6.09 -7.19 -19.70
C GLU A 350 4.87 -6.27 -19.71
N VAL A 351 5.03 -5.01 -19.33
CA VAL A 351 3.92 -4.07 -19.21
C VAL A 351 3.33 -3.67 -20.56
N GLU A 352 4.14 -3.68 -21.62
CA GLU A 352 3.69 -3.46 -23.01
C GLU A 352 2.72 -4.53 -23.52
N ARG A 353 2.66 -5.70 -22.87
CA ARG A 353 1.75 -6.79 -23.27
C ARG A 353 0.30 -6.56 -22.89
N TYR A 354 0.01 -5.53 -22.09
CA TYR A 354 -1.30 -5.28 -21.52
C TYR A 354 -1.89 -3.96 -22.04
N GLU A 355 -2.78 -4.03 -23.04
CA GLU A 355 -3.41 -2.85 -23.66
C GLU A 355 -4.22 -1.99 -22.68
N LEU A 356 -4.85 -2.62 -21.68
CA LEU A 356 -5.70 -1.96 -20.68
C LEU A 356 -4.99 -1.81 -19.32
N LEU A 357 -3.66 -1.77 -19.32
CA LEU A 357 -2.86 -1.49 -18.13
C LEU A 357 -2.66 0.02 -17.97
N TRP A 358 -3.03 0.54 -16.80
CA TRP A 358 -2.72 1.92 -16.47
C TRP A 358 -1.24 2.03 -16.09
N ARG A 359 -0.44 2.54 -17.03
CA ARG A 359 0.93 2.98 -16.77
C ARG A 359 0.84 4.33 -16.06
N THR A 360 1.24 4.38 -14.80
CA THR A 360 0.98 5.53 -13.95
C THR A 360 2.08 5.78 -12.94
N THR A 361 2.19 7.02 -12.52
CA THR A 361 2.99 7.41 -11.36
C THR A 361 2.22 7.11 -10.06
N LEU A 362 2.92 6.97 -8.93
CA LEU A 362 2.25 6.79 -7.65
C LEU A 362 1.46 8.03 -7.24
N THR A 363 1.88 9.23 -7.66
CA THR A 363 1.14 10.48 -7.44
C THR A 363 -0.22 10.45 -8.14
N GLU A 364 -0.25 10.16 -9.44
CA GLU A 364 -1.49 10.04 -10.22
C GLU A 364 -2.42 8.95 -9.67
N PHE A 365 -1.84 7.80 -9.30
CA PHE A 365 -2.59 6.70 -8.72
C PHE A 365 -3.20 7.07 -7.36
N ALA A 366 -2.45 7.76 -6.50
CA ALA A 366 -2.95 8.28 -5.23
C ALA A 366 -4.08 9.29 -5.44
N ASP A 367 -3.99 10.15 -6.46
CA ASP A 367 -5.02 11.13 -6.78
C ASP A 367 -6.32 10.50 -7.25
N TRP A 368 -6.24 9.50 -8.12
CA TRP A 368 -7.39 8.67 -8.45
C TRP A 368 -7.98 8.02 -7.20
N TRP A 369 -7.14 7.44 -6.34
CA TRP A 369 -7.61 6.73 -5.15
C TRP A 369 -8.33 7.67 -4.16
N LEU A 370 -7.78 8.87 -3.96
CA LEU A 370 -8.37 9.92 -3.13
C LEU A 370 -9.68 10.44 -3.73
N TRP A 371 -9.73 10.66 -5.04
CA TRP A 371 -10.95 11.06 -5.75
C TRP A 371 -12.05 10.00 -5.60
N ARG A 372 -11.69 8.73 -5.85
CA ARG A 372 -12.55 7.56 -5.75
C ARG A 372 -13.11 7.40 -4.35
N GLY A 373 -12.25 7.48 -3.33
CA GLY A 373 -12.63 7.31 -1.92
C GLY A 373 -13.57 8.40 -1.38
N ARG A 374 -13.65 9.57 -2.04
CA ARG A 374 -14.56 10.66 -1.67
C ARG A 374 -15.95 10.53 -2.32
N ARG A 375 -16.14 9.64 -3.29
CA ARG A 375 -17.42 9.52 -4.00
C ARG A 375 -18.49 8.91 -3.09
N ARG A 376 -19.60 9.62 -2.90
CA ARG A 376 -20.82 9.07 -2.31
C ARG A 376 -21.81 8.72 -3.40
N TRP A 377 -22.35 7.51 -3.31
CA TRP A 377 -23.24 6.97 -4.32
C TRP A 377 -24.10 5.83 -3.76
N SER A 378 -25.21 5.56 -4.41
CA SER A 378 -26.20 4.56 -4.00
C SER A 378 -26.62 3.68 -5.17
N VAL A 379 -27.18 2.52 -4.85
CA VAL A 379 -27.78 1.61 -5.83
C VAL A 379 -29.19 1.23 -5.41
N SER A 380 -30.18 1.55 -6.24
CA SER A 380 -31.60 1.32 -5.96
C SER A 380 -32.22 0.37 -6.97
N ALA A 381 -33.02 -0.58 -6.52
CA ALA A 381 -33.75 -1.46 -7.42
C ALA A 381 -34.89 -0.69 -8.11
N ARG A 382 -35.01 -0.84 -9.43
CA ARG A 382 -36.11 -0.26 -10.24
C ARG A 382 -37.07 -1.33 -10.78
N GLY A 383 -36.70 -2.61 -10.67
CA GLY A 383 -37.48 -3.76 -11.09
C GLY A 383 -36.61 -5.03 -11.07
N PRO A 384 -37.16 -6.19 -11.47
CA PRO A 384 -36.38 -7.42 -11.58
C PRO A 384 -35.16 -7.22 -12.47
N GLY A 385 -33.95 -7.41 -11.92
CA GLY A 385 -32.71 -7.30 -12.68
C GLY A 385 -32.31 -5.87 -13.10
N VAL A 386 -33.06 -4.83 -12.72
CA VAL A 386 -32.79 -3.44 -13.11
C VAL A 386 -32.47 -2.59 -11.89
N PHE A 387 -31.33 -1.94 -11.92
CA PHE A 387 -30.84 -1.08 -10.85
C PHE A 387 -30.52 0.31 -11.39
N GLU A 388 -30.76 1.32 -10.58
CA GLU A 388 -30.26 2.67 -10.80
C GLU A 388 -29.09 2.93 -9.86
N VAL A 389 -28.01 3.44 -10.44
CA VAL A 389 -26.86 3.98 -9.72
C VAL A 389 -26.97 5.49 -9.75
N ALA A 390 -26.82 6.12 -8.59
CA ALA A 390 -26.81 7.57 -8.47
C ALA A 390 -25.64 8.02 -7.62
N PHE A 391 -24.88 9.00 -8.12
CA PHE A 391 -23.83 9.69 -7.39
C PHE A 391 -24.42 10.96 -6.77
N GLU A 392 -24.09 11.21 -5.50
CA GLU A 392 -24.51 12.43 -4.80
C GLU A 392 -23.76 13.65 -5.36
N GLU A 393 -22.48 13.47 -5.66
CA GLU A 393 -21.60 14.47 -6.26
C GLU A 393 -20.90 13.88 -7.49
N TRP A 394 -21.06 14.55 -8.63
CA TRP A 394 -20.42 14.17 -9.88
C TRP A 394 -19.22 15.07 -10.18
N SER A 395 -18.22 14.51 -10.86
CA SER A 395 -17.02 15.22 -11.29
C SER A 395 -16.50 14.56 -12.56
N ASP A 396 -16.18 15.37 -13.56
CA ASP A 396 -15.60 14.91 -14.83
C ASP A 396 -14.07 14.77 -14.77
N ALA A 397 -13.46 14.89 -13.59
CA ALA A 397 -12.00 14.75 -13.43
C ALA A 397 -11.52 13.32 -13.75
N TYR A 398 -12.36 12.32 -13.50
CA TYR A 398 -12.11 10.93 -13.86
C TYR A 398 -13.40 10.27 -14.34
N HIS A 399 -13.26 9.31 -15.25
CA HIS A 399 -14.36 8.42 -15.65
C HIS A 399 -14.26 7.11 -14.85
N PRO A 400 -15.14 6.86 -13.87
CA PRO A 400 -15.04 5.65 -13.08
C PRO A 400 -15.61 4.44 -13.83
N THR A 401 -14.97 3.29 -13.64
CA THR A 401 -15.55 2.00 -13.99
C THR A 401 -16.38 1.49 -12.81
N LEU A 402 -17.66 1.22 -13.04
CA LEU A 402 -18.49 0.49 -12.09
C LEU A 402 -18.34 -1.01 -12.31
N GLU A 403 -18.02 -1.73 -11.25
CA GLU A 403 -17.87 -3.18 -11.27
C GLU A 403 -18.99 -3.86 -10.50
N LEU A 404 -19.70 -4.77 -11.17
CA LEU A 404 -20.64 -5.69 -10.55
C LEU A 404 -19.96 -7.03 -10.33
N VAL A 405 -19.99 -7.54 -9.10
CA VAL A 405 -19.20 -8.71 -8.73
C VAL A 405 -20.10 -9.88 -8.35
N ARG A 406 -19.91 -11.03 -9.00
CA ARG A 406 -20.64 -12.28 -8.77
C ARG A 406 -19.68 -13.44 -8.53
N GLY A 407 -19.52 -13.82 -7.26
CA GLY A 407 -18.53 -14.81 -6.85
C GLY A 407 -17.12 -14.32 -7.23
N ARG A 408 -16.48 -15.02 -8.18
CA ARG A 408 -15.18 -14.62 -8.73
C ARG A 408 -15.26 -13.79 -10.01
N HIS A 409 -16.44 -13.63 -10.61
CA HIS A 409 -16.56 -12.93 -11.88
C HIS A 409 -16.93 -11.46 -11.68
N VAL A 410 -16.46 -10.61 -12.60
CA VAL A 410 -16.69 -9.17 -12.60
C VAL A 410 -17.27 -8.74 -13.95
N ALA A 411 -18.29 -7.90 -13.93
CA ALA A 411 -18.75 -7.16 -15.10
C ALA A 411 -18.39 -5.68 -14.90
N SER A 412 -17.70 -5.09 -15.88
CA SER A 412 -17.17 -3.71 -15.80
C SER A 412 -17.91 -2.80 -16.77
N LEU A 413 -18.37 -1.65 -16.28
CA LEU A 413 -19.20 -0.71 -17.04
C LEU A 413 -18.66 0.71 -16.86
N PRO A 414 -18.45 1.48 -17.94
CA PRO A 414 -18.12 2.90 -17.81
C PRO A 414 -19.31 3.66 -17.22
N VAL A 415 -19.05 4.59 -16.30
CA VAL A 415 -20.05 5.55 -15.83
C VAL A 415 -19.76 6.89 -16.47
N LEU A 416 -20.71 7.39 -17.27
CA LEU A 416 -20.55 8.61 -18.06
C LEU A 416 -21.29 9.83 -17.48
N GLY A 417 -21.92 9.68 -16.31
CA GLY A 417 -22.68 10.77 -15.70
C GLY A 417 -23.15 10.45 -14.28
N PRO A 418 -23.85 11.41 -13.63
CA PRO A 418 -24.28 11.30 -12.24
C PRO A 418 -25.26 10.15 -11.97
N ARG A 419 -25.90 9.62 -13.02
CA ARG A 419 -26.84 8.50 -12.94
C ARG A 419 -26.55 7.49 -14.04
N ALA A 420 -26.68 6.21 -13.71
CA ALA A 420 -26.59 5.12 -14.67
C ALA A 420 -27.67 4.08 -14.39
N VAL A 421 -28.23 3.49 -15.45
CA VAL A 421 -29.16 2.36 -15.33
C VAL A 421 -28.42 1.08 -15.67
N LEU A 422 -28.41 0.15 -14.72
CA LEU A 422 -27.82 -1.17 -14.86
C LEU A 422 -28.92 -2.18 -15.15
N ARG A 423 -28.80 -2.90 -16.25
CA ARG A 423 -29.58 -4.11 -16.49
C ARG A 423 -28.66 -5.30 -16.29
N LEU A 424 -29.02 -6.18 -15.37
CA LEU A 424 -28.25 -7.38 -15.09
C LEU A 424 -28.31 -8.38 -16.25
N ASP A 425 -29.42 -8.37 -17.00
CA ASP A 425 -29.58 -9.14 -18.22
C ASP A 425 -28.76 -8.49 -19.33
N GLY A 426 -27.80 -9.24 -19.88
CA GLY A 426 -26.90 -8.75 -20.93
C GLY A 426 -25.52 -8.31 -20.45
N LEU A 427 -25.20 -8.43 -19.16
CA LEU A 427 -23.83 -8.22 -18.68
C LEU A 427 -22.94 -9.43 -18.94
N SER A 428 -21.78 -9.17 -19.53
CA SER A 428 -20.69 -10.15 -19.64
C SER A 428 -19.88 -10.13 -18.35
N PHE A 429 -19.83 -11.30 -17.70
CA PHE A 429 -19.04 -11.51 -16.49
C PHE A 429 -17.73 -12.21 -16.85
N GLU A 430 -16.62 -11.57 -16.55
CA GLU A 430 -15.28 -12.12 -16.80
C GLU A 430 -14.72 -12.69 -15.50
N GLY A 431 -14.12 -13.88 -15.58
CA GLY A 431 -13.41 -14.48 -14.45
C GLY A 431 -11.96 -13.98 -14.41
N PRO A 432 -11.29 -14.06 -13.24
CA PRO A 432 -9.87 -13.75 -13.17
C PRO A 432 -9.09 -14.69 -14.09
N SER A 433 -8.04 -14.16 -14.71
CA SER A 433 -7.02 -14.97 -15.37
C SER A 433 -6.41 -15.96 -14.36
N ARG A 434 -5.80 -17.04 -14.87
CA ARG A 434 -5.12 -18.02 -14.00
C ARG A 434 -4.04 -17.29 -13.19
N ARG A 435 -4.24 -17.21 -11.88
CA ARG A 435 -3.32 -16.56 -10.95
C ARG A 435 -1.95 -17.23 -11.03
N VAL A 436 -0.92 -16.42 -11.26
CA VAL A 436 0.48 -16.83 -11.03
C VAL A 436 0.72 -16.91 -9.52
N ASP A 437 1.14 -18.07 -9.04
CA ASP A 437 1.48 -18.25 -7.63
C ASP A 437 2.84 -17.60 -7.35
N LEU A 438 2.86 -16.76 -6.32
CA LEU A 438 4.09 -16.23 -5.73
C LEU A 438 4.42 -17.02 -4.46
N PRO A 439 5.71 -17.18 -4.13
CA PRO A 439 6.10 -17.81 -2.88
C PRO A 439 5.48 -17.07 -1.70
N ALA A 440 4.87 -17.82 -0.79
CA ALA A 440 4.32 -17.26 0.43
C ALA A 440 5.44 -16.90 1.42
N PRO A 441 5.33 -15.77 2.13
CA PRO A 441 6.29 -15.41 3.17
C PRO A 441 6.24 -16.38 4.35
N ILE A 442 7.40 -16.72 4.90
CA ILE A 442 7.56 -17.55 6.09
C ILE A 442 8.13 -16.68 7.22
N ALA A 443 7.50 -16.73 8.40
CA ALA A 443 7.98 -15.94 9.53
C ALA A 443 9.38 -16.40 9.97
N VAL A 444 10.35 -15.48 9.99
CA VAL A 444 11.73 -15.78 10.41
C VAL A 444 11.86 -15.49 11.90
N ARG A 445 11.99 -16.54 12.71
CA ARG A 445 12.28 -16.40 14.15
C ARG A 445 13.78 -16.17 14.34
N ARG A 446 14.16 -14.97 14.76
CA ARG A 446 15.53 -14.74 15.26
C ARG A 446 15.65 -15.21 16.71
N PRO A 447 16.75 -15.88 17.09
CA PRO A 447 17.05 -16.09 18.50
C PRO A 447 17.16 -14.74 19.20
N PHE A 448 16.64 -14.65 20.43
CA PHE A 448 16.73 -13.44 21.23
C PHE A 448 18.20 -13.07 21.44
N SER A 449 18.53 -11.79 21.24
CA SER A 449 19.86 -11.25 21.51
C SER A 449 19.72 -9.95 22.29
N LEU A 450 20.26 -9.92 23.51
CA LEU A 450 20.28 -8.71 24.34
C LEU A 450 20.93 -7.54 23.59
N LYS A 451 22.00 -7.80 22.81
CA LYS A 451 22.65 -6.79 21.96
C LYS A 451 21.70 -6.24 20.89
N ALA A 452 20.90 -7.10 20.26
CA ALA A 452 19.92 -6.66 19.27
C ALA A 452 18.77 -5.88 19.93
N ALA A 453 18.33 -6.30 21.12
CA ALA A 453 17.31 -5.60 21.91
C ALA A 453 17.79 -4.20 22.32
N VAL A 454 19.02 -4.07 22.82
CA VAL A 454 19.64 -2.77 23.16
C VAL A 454 19.80 -1.89 21.91
N ARG A 455 20.32 -2.42 20.80
CA ARG A 455 20.43 -1.65 19.53
C ARG A 455 19.07 -1.14 19.06
N THR A 456 18.04 -1.98 19.16
CA THR A 456 16.68 -1.62 18.81
C THR A 456 16.14 -0.56 19.76
N ALA A 457 16.35 -0.71 21.08
CA ALA A 457 15.90 0.24 22.09
C ALA A 457 16.52 1.64 21.91
N LEU A 458 17.81 1.71 21.58
CA LEU A 458 18.56 2.94 21.37
C LEU A 458 18.30 3.62 20.02
N ASP A 459 17.46 3.02 19.16
CA ASP A 459 17.31 3.45 17.77
C ASP A 459 18.66 3.64 17.07
N TRP A 460 19.53 2.64 17.22
CA TRP A 460 20.92 2.75 16.84
C TRP A 460 21.05 2.89 15.33
N GLU A 461 21.36 4.10 14.88
CA GLU A 461 21.78 4.39 13.50
C GLU A 461 23.13 5.09 13.44
N THR A 462 23.74 4.98 12.25
CA THR A 462 25.04 5.54 11.92
C THR A 462 25.02 6.49 10.72
N VAL A 463 23.85 6.72 10.13
CA VAL A 463 23.61 7.53 8.94
C VAL A 463 23.60 9.03 9.27
N THR A 464 22.94 9.41 10.37
CA THR A 464 22.87 10.80 10.84
C THR A 464 24.23 11.22 11.43
N PRO A 465 24.81 12.35 11.03
CA PRO A 465 25.99 12.92 11.67
C PRO A 465 25.77 13.14 13.17
N LEU A 466 26.83 13.01 13.97
CA LEU A 466 26.75 13.13 15.44
C LEU A 466 26.31 14.53 15.87
N GLU A 467 26.69 15.52 15.08
CA GLU A 467 26.41 16.94 15.25
C GLU A 467 24.92 17.20 15.14
N GLU A 468 24.24 16.48 14.25
CA GLU A 468 22.81 16.62 13.96
C GLU A 468 21.90 15.80 14.89
N LEU A 469 22.48 14.92 15.72
CA LEU A 469 21.72 14.24 16.76
C LEU A 469 21.37 15.23 17.88
N ASP A 470 20.07 15.52 17.98
CA ASP A 470 19.47 16.32 19.03
C ASP A 470 19.75 15.73 20.42
N ALA A 471 20.30 16.52 21.32
CA ALA A 471 20.61 16.10 22.69
C ALA A 471 19.40 16.19 23.63
N GLY A 472 18.23 16.61 23.14
CA GLY A 472 17.03 16.82 23.95
C GLY A 472 16.42 15.56 24.57
N SER A 473 16.73 14.36 24.05
CA SER A 473 16.25 13.09 24.63
C SER A 473 17.37 12.26 25.26
N ILE A 474 17.05 11.53 26.34
CA ILE A 474 18.00 10.64 27.04
C ILE A 474 18.58 9.59 26.08
N SER A 475 17.73 9.03 25.21
CA SER A 475 18.15 8.04 24.22
C SER A 475 19.17 8.63 23.24
N ALA A 476 18.92 9.84 22.73
CA ALA A 476 19.83 10.49 21.79
C ALA A 476 21.15 10.92 22.46
N MET A 477 21.12 11.39 23.72
CA MET A 477 22.34 11.65 24.50
C MET A 477 23.19 10.38 24.68
N LEU A 478 22.54 9.26 25.05
CA LEU A 478 23.23 7.98 25.23
C LEU A 478 23.81 7.47 23.91
N LYS A 479 23.05 7.53 22.82
CA LYS A 479 23.49 7.19 21.47
C LYS A 479 24.67 8.05 21.03
N LYS A 480 24.61 9.37 21.21
CA LYS A 480 25.69 10.33 20.90
C LYS A 480 26.95 10.02 21.70
N ARG A 481 26.84 9.74 23.00
CA ARG A 481 27.97 9.34 23.87
C ARG A 481 28.60 8.01 23.43
N LEU A 482 27.78 7.00 23.14
CA LEU A 482 28.23 5.68 22.71
C LEU A 482 28.92 5.71 21.35
N ARG A 483 28.38 6.47 20.38
CA ARG A 483 29.01 6.68 19.08
C ARG A 483 30.33 7.45 19.22
N ARG A 484 30.37 8.55 19.99
CA ARG A 484 31.62 9.26 20.31
C ARG A 484 32.66 8.35 20.97
N TRP A 485 32.25 7.46 21.87
CA TRP A 485 33.16 6.50 22.49
C TRP A 485 33.70 5.48 21.49
N ARG A 486 32.87 4.99 20.57
CA ARG A 486 33.27 4.10 19.48
C ARG A 486 34.23 4.80 18.51
N ASP A 487 33.98 6.06 18.19
CA ASP A 487 34.67 6.84 17.17
C ASP A 487 35.90 7.60 17.73
N ARG A 488 36.29 7.35 19.00
CA ARG A 488 37.50 7.94 19.59
C ARG A 488 38.75 7.44 18.86
N PRO A 489 39.61 8.34 18.34
CA PRO A 489 40.87 7.96 17.72
C PRO A 489 41.78 7.33 18.79
N GLY A 490 42.13 6.04 18.61
CA GLY A 490 42.93 5.27 19.57
C GLY A 490 42.54 3.79 19.69
N ARG A 491 41.42 3.35 19.10
CA ARG A 491 41.12 1.93 18.92
C ARG A 491 41.46 1.51 17.49
N ALA A 492 42.57 0.81 17.32
CA ALA A 492 42.84 0.08 16.09
C ALA A 492 41.68 -0.89 15.80
N PRO A 493 41.24 -1.07 14.54
CA PRO A 493 40.31 -2.13 14.20
C PRO A 493 40.92 -3.47 14.63
N ALA A 494 40.14 -4.31 15.32
CA ALA A 494 40.54 -5.68 15.59
C ALA A 494 40.83 -6.35 14.24
N PRO A 495 41.95 -7.08 14.09
CA PRO A 495 42.28 -7.70 12.82
C PRO A 495 41.15 -8.65 12.40
N ASP A 496 40.67 -8.47 11.17
CA ASP A 496 39.76 -9.43 10.55
C ASP A 496 40.46 -10.77 10.47
N HIS A 497 40.00 -11.74 11.27
CA HIS A 497 40.42 -13.12 11.10
C HIS A 497 39.85 -13.63 9.77
N PRO A 498 40.70 -14.02 8.80
CA PRO A 498 40.22 -14.64 7.58
C PRO A 498 39.50 -15.95 7.94
N ARG A 499 38.23 -16.06 7.55
CA ARG A 499 37.52 -17.34 7.60
C ARG A 499 38.19 -18.27 6.59
N GLY A 500 38.95 -19.23 7.11
CA GLY A 500 39.60 -20.26 6.31
C GLY A 500 38.58 -21.06 5.49
N SER A 501 38.80 -21.08 4.18
CA SER A 501 38.22 -22.05 3.25
C SER A 501 38.77 -23.43 3.58
N ALA A 502 37.97 -24.28 4.22
CA ALA A 502 38.26 -25.70 4.31
C ALA A 502 37.96 -26.35 2.94
N GLY A 503 38.99 -26.56 2.14
CA GLY A 503 38.94 -27.44 0.99
C GLY A 503 38.76 -28.88 1.46
N ARG A 504 37.81 -29.60 0.86
CA ARG A 504 37.77 -31.07 0.86
C ARG A 504 38.24 -31.56 -0.50
N SER A 505 39.40 -32.18 -0.50
CA SER A 505 39.87 -33.12 -1.51
C SER A 505 40.11 -34.44 -0.78
N GLY A 506 39.41 -35.48 -1.21
CA GLY A 506 39.41 -36.83 -0.62
C GLY A 506 38.18 -37.58 -1.08
#